data_AF-A0A1C4XAM3-F1
#
_entry.id   AF-A0A1C4XAM3-F1
#
_cell.length_a   1.000
_cell.length_b   1.000
_cell.length_c   1.000
_cell.angle_alpha   90.00
_cell.angle_beta   90.00
_cell.angle_gamma   90.00
#
_symmetry.space_group_name_H-M   'P 1'
#
loop_
_entity.id
_entity.type
_entity.pdbx_description
1 polymer ?
#
loop_
_entity_poly.entity_id
_entity_poly.type
_entity_poly.pdbx_seq_one_letter_code
_entity_poly.pdbx_strand_id
1 'polypeptide(L)'
;MRQARPSVHAFVGTALAIVVAGAVAVLTHQPWLFPSLGPAVMLHVEKPDAPQSSPRSTLIGHGVALLAGYAFLVACGLSDDPSALQEGVDGPRIVAAAGSVAVTTAVLVLLKASHPPAGATTLIVSLGLLRTPAQLLIAAGAVVLVTVVNWLYGRVSARPMPVWAASDPSSRGARNG
;
A
#
# COMPACT_ATOMS: atom_id res chain seq x y z
N MET A 1 -30.46 8.80 11.12
CA MET A 1 -29.08 8.61 11.63
C MET A 1 -28.22 9.74 11.07
N ARG A 2 -27.65 10.62 11.90
CA ARG A 2 -26.77 11.71 11.44
C ARG A 2 -25.52 11.08 10.83
N GLN A 3 -25.24 11.33 9.55
CA GLN A 3 -23.94 10.98 8.97
C GLN A 3 -22.85 11.66 9.80
N ALA A 4 -21.90 10.87 10.31
CA ALA A 4 -20.75 11.42 11.02
C ALA A 4 -20.04 12.44 10.14
N ARG A 5 -19.52 13.52 10.74
CA ARG A 5 -18.73 14.53 10.01
C ARG A 5 -17.58 13.83 9.26
N PRO A 6 -17.26 14.19 8.01
CA PRO A 6 -16.21 13.53 7.23
C PRO A 6 -14.87 13.40 7.97
N SER A 7 -14.51 14.41 8.77
CA SER A 7 -13.30 14.40 9.61
C SER A 7 -13.33 13.34 10.72
N VAL A 8 -14.48 13.13 11.37
CA VAL A 8 -14.64 12.09 12.40
C VAL A 8 -14.52 10.71 11.77
N HIS A 9 -15.14 10.52 10.60
CA HIS A 9 -15.03 9.26 9.87
C HIS A 9 -13.58 8.94 9.48
N ALA A 10 -12.86 9.92 8.95
CA ALA A 10 -11.45 9.75 8.58
C ALA A 10 -10.57 9.48 9.80
N PHE A 11 -10.79 10.21 10.90
CA PHE A 11 -10.06 10.00 12.16
C PHE A 11 -10.28 8.58 12.70
N VAL A 12 -11.53 8.15 12.86
CA VAL A 12 -11.87 6.84 13.44
C VAL A 12 -11.38 5.70 12.55
N GLY A 13 -11.62 5.76 11.23
CA GLY A 13 -11.19 4.72 10.31
C GLY A 13 -9.67 4.57 10.27
N THR A 14 -8.95 5.69 10.21
CA THR A 14 -7.47 5.67 10.22
C THR A 14 -6.93 5.17 11.55
N ALA A 15 -7.42 5.70 12.67
CA ALA A 15 -6.98 5.28 14.00
C ALA A 15 -7.23 3.78 14.21
N LEU A 16 -8.40 3.27 13.83
CA LEU A 16 -8.76 1.87 13.96
C LEU A 16 -7.77 0.97 13.19
N ALA A 17 -7.51 1.26 11.92
CA ALA A 17 -6.59 0.44 11.12
C ALA A 17 -5.17 0.43 11.67
N ILE A 18 -4.67 1.60 12.08
CA ILE A 18 -3.30 1.73 12.59
C ILE A 18 -3.16 1.11 13.99
N VAL A 19 -4.16 1.26 14.86
CA VAL A 19 -4.15 0.62 16.19
C VAL A 19 -4.20 -0.91 16.05
N VAL A 20 -5.02 -1.44 15.13
CA VAL A 20 -5.07 -2.89 14.89
C VAL A 20 -3.73 -3.40 14.37
N ALA A 21 -3.15 -2.76 13.34
CA ALA A 21 -1.83 -3.15 12.83
C ALA A 21 -0.72 -3.03 13.90
N GLY A 22 -0.75 -1.95 14.69
CA GLY A 22 0.18 -1.72 15.80
C GLY A 22 0.05 -2.75 16.93
N ALA A 23 -1.18 -3.14 17.27
CA ALA A 23 -1.42 -4.19 18.26
C ALA A 23 -0.83 -5.54 17.80
N VAL A 24 -1.03 -5.90 16.52
CA VAL A 24 -0.41 -7.11 15.96
C VAL A 24 1.12 -6.98 15.97
N ALA A 25 1.67 -5.81 15.61
CA ALA A 25 3.11 -5.56 15.67
C ALA A 25 3.69 -5.81 17.06
N VAL A 26 3.01 -5.31 18.11
CA VAL A 26 3.41 -5.51 19.51
C VAL A 26 3.34 -6.98 19.90
N LEU A 27 2.26 -7.67 19.54
CA LEU A 27 2.06 -9.07 19.92
C LEU A 27 3.04 -10.03 19.24
N THR A 28 3.43 -9.76 17.99
CA THR A 28 4.31 -10.65 17.23
C THR A 28 5.77 -10.23 17.25
N HIS A 29 6.09 -9.01 17.69
CA HIS A 29 7.41 -8.37 17.54
C HIS A 29 7.89 -8.34 16.09
N GLN A 30 6.98 -8.04 15.16
CA GLN A 30 7.25 -8.01 13.71
C GLN A 30 6.78 -6.69 13.09
N PRO A 31 7.30 -6.28 11.92
CA PRO A 31 6.99 -4.99 11.29
C PRO A 31 5.62 -4.95 10.60
N TRP A 32 4.55 -5.23 11.36
CA TRP A 32 3.17 -5.09 10.88
C TRP A 32 2.75 -3.64 10.63
N LEU A 33 3.55 -2.68 11.09
CA LEU A 33 3.35 -1.25 10.90
C LEU A 33 4.58 -0.69 10.18
N PHE A 34 4.38 -0.25 8.93
CA PHE A 34 5.42 0.39 8.11
C PHE A 34 4.86 1.64 7.40
N PRO A 35 5.71 2.62 7.07
CA PRO A 35 5.25 3.98 6.73
C PRO A 35 4.23 4.08 5.60
N SER A 36 4.30 3.24 4.57
CA SER A 36 3.36 3.32 3.44
C SER A 36 1.92 2.93 3.77
N LEU A 37 1.67 2.27 4.92
CA LEU A 37 0.31 1.97 5.37
C LEU A 37 -0.48 3.24 5.70
N GLY A 38 0.19 4.32 6.13
CA GLY A 38 -0.47 5.59 6.44
C GLY A 38 -1.25 6.15 5.25
N PRO A 39 -0.59 6.47 4.12
CA PRO A 39 -1.26 6.91 2.90
C PRO A 39 -2.27 5.90 2.34
N ALA A 40 -2.04 4.59 2.49
CA ALA A 40 -3.00 3.57 2.05
C ALA A 40 -4.32 3.65 2.84
N VAL A 41 -4.21 3.73 4.16
CA VAL A 41 -5.35 3.86 5.06
C VAL A 41 -6.07 5.19 4.85
N MET A 42 -5.34 6.30 4.70
CA MET A 42 -5.91 7.61 4.38
C MET A 42 -6.70 7.56 3.07
N LEU A 43 -6.13 6.96 2.02
CA LEU A 43 -6.79 6.82 0.73
C LEU A 43 -8.10 6.02 0.83
N HIS A 44 -8.09 4.90 1.57
CA HIS A 44 -9.28 4.08 1.81
C HIS A 44 -10.41 4.87 2.50
N VAL A 45 -10.10 5.73 3.48
CA VAL A 45 -11.13 6.44 4.26
C VAL A 45 -11.57 7.76 3.62
N GLU A 46 -10.66 8.46 2.93
CA GLU A 46 -10.94 9.75 2.30
C GLU A 46 -11.61 9.58 0.93
N LYS A 47 -11.22 8.56 0.18
CA LYS A 47 -11.70 8.31 -1.18
C LYS A 47 -12.10 6.84 -1.38
N PRO A 48 -13.05 6.30 -0.60
CA PRO A 48 -13.44 4.89 -0.68
C PRO A 48 -13.94 4.46 -2.07
N ASP A 49 -14.55 5.38 -2.83
CA ASP A 49 -15.10 5.09 -4.17
C ASP A 49 -14.05 5.17 -5.29
N ALA A 50 -12.82 5.62 -5.00
CA ALA A 50 -11.78 5.75 -5.99
C ALA A 50 -11.23 4.36 -6.39
N PRO A 51 -10.99 4.09 -7.69
CA PRO A 51 -10.44 2.80 -8.13
C PRO A 51 -9.13 2.41 -7.44
N GLN A 52 -8.32 3.41 -7.07
CA GLN A 52 -7.04 3.23 -6.38
C GLN A 52 -7.21 2.74 -4.93
N SER A 53 -8.38 2.97 -4.33
CA SER A 53 -8.71 2.52 -2.97
C SER A 53 -9.22 1.08 -2.94
N SER A 54 -9.62 0.50 -4.08
CA SER A 54 -10.20 -0.86 -4.08
C SER A 54 -9.21 -1.90 -3.50
N PRO A 55 -9.70 -2.92 -2.77
CA PRO A 55 -8.86 -4.01 -2.28
C PRO A 55 -7.99 -4.64 -3.38
N ARG A 56 -8.53 -4.79 -4.60
CA ARG A 56 -7.75 -5.26 -5.76
C ARG A 56 -6.52 -4.37 -6.00
N SER A 57 -6.71 -3.06 -6.14
CA SER A 57 -5.61 -2.13 -6.41
C SER A 57 -4.61 -2.09 -5.26
N THR A 58 -5.07 -2.10 -4.01
CA THR A 58 -4.21 -2.13 -2.83
C THR A 58 -3.34 -3.39 -2.79
N LEU A 59 -3.94 -4.58 -2.94
CA LEU A 59 -3.21 -5.85 -2.88
C LEU A 59 -2.25 -6.04 -4.06
N ILE A 60 -2.69 -5.77 -5.29
CA ILE A 60 -1.82 -5.84 -6.47
C ILE A 60 -0.71 -4.79 -6.37
N GLY A 61 -1.08 -3.57 -5.99
CA GLY A 61 -0.19 -2.44 -5.75
C GLY A 61 1.00 -2.83 -4.89
N HIS A 62 0.71 -3.21 -3.64
CA HIS A 62 1.73 -3.58 -2.68
C HIS A 62 2.45 -4.88 -3.06
N GLY A 63 1.77 -5.87 -3.65
CA GLY A 63 2.42 -7.09 -4.13
C GLY A 63 3.50 -6.80 -5.18
N VAL A 64 3.17 -5.99 -6.20
CA VAL A 64 4.14 -5.55 -7.21
C VAL A 64 5.25 -4.73 -6.58
N ALA A 65 4.92 -3.81 -5.66
CA ALA A 65 5.91 -2.97 -4.98
C ALA A 65 6.92 -3.78 -4.16
N LEU A 66 6.47 -4.77 -3.39
CA LEU A 66 7.35 -5.64 -2.60
C LEU A 66 8.29 -6.44 -3.52
N LEU A 67 7.75 -7.00 -4.60
CA LEU A 67 8.54 -7.79 -5.56
C LEU A 67 9.55 -6.94 -6.32
N ALA A 68 9.13 -5.79 -6.86
CA ALA A 68 10.00 -4.89 -7.61
C ALA A 68 11.08 -4.27 -6.71
N GLY A 69 10.71 -3.81 -5.51
CA GLY A 69 11.66 -3.29 -4.53
C GLY A 69 12.73 -4.32 -4.18
N TYR A 70 12.32 -5.56 -3.93
CA TYR A 70 13.24 -6.65 -3.55
C TYR A 70 14.13 -7.09 -4.71
N ALA A 71 13.55 -7.24 -5.91
CA ALA A 71 14.31 -7.64 -7.10
C ALA A 71 15.45 -6.66 -7.38
N PHE A 72 15.20 -5.35 -7.27
CA PHE A 72 16.23 -4.34 -7.46
C PHE A 72 17.21 -4.26 -6.29
N LEU A 73 16.76 -4.46 -5.05
CA LEU A 73 17.65 -4.55 -3.90
C LEU A 73 18.69 -5.67 -4.10
N VAL A 74 18.21 -6.87 -4.50
CA VAL A 74 19.07 -8.03 -4.79
C VAL A 74 19.95 -7.79 -6.01
N ALA A 75 19.40 -7.27 -7.11
CA ALA A 75 20.15 -7.03 -8.35
C ALA A 75 21.28 -6.01 -8.18
N CYS A 76 21.11 -5.05 -7.26
CA CYS A 76 22.14 -4.08 -6.93
C CYS A 76 23.11 -4.56 -5.83
N GLY A 77 22.95 -5.80 -5.32
CA GLY A 77 23.84 -6.37 -4.32
C GLY A 77 23.63 -5.87 -2.89
N LEU A 78 22.49 -5.23 -2.60
CA LEU A 78 22.22 -4.51 -1.35
C LEU A 78 21.50 -5.34 -0.27
N SER A 79 21.36 -6.65 -0.48
CA SER A 79 20.57 -7.53 0.40
C SER A 79 21.12 -7.60 1.84
N ASP A 80 22.44 -7.56 1.98
CA ASP A 80 23.14 -7.68 3.25
C ASP A 80 23.54 -6.32 3.85
N ASP A 81 23.42 -5.25 3.07
CA ASP A 81 23.81 -3.88 3.44
C ASP A 81 22.78 -3.21 4.37
N PRO A 82 23.22 -2.49 5.41
CA PRO A 82 22.34 -1.68 6.25
C PRO A 82 21.43 -0.72 5.46
N SER A 83 20.34 -0.30 6.11
CA SER A 83 19.33 0.54 5.46
C SER A 83 19.86 1.94 5.08
N ALA A 84 19.14 2.64 4.20
CA ALA A 84 19.51 4.00 3.76
C ALA A 84 19.54 5.01 4.88
N LEU A 85 18.81 4.72 5.95
CA LEU A 85 18.78 5.55 7.14
C LEU A 85 20.05 5.41 7.98
N GLN A 86 20.81 4.32 7.82
CA GLN A 86 22.00 4.03 8.60
C GLN A 86 23.29 4.45 7.87
N GLU A 87 23.38 4.15 6.58
CA GLU A 87 24.61 4.38 5.79
C GLU A 87 24.46 5.47 4.73
N GLY A 88 23.25 6.01 4.55
CA GLY A 88 22.94 6.97 3.50
C GLY A 88 22.62 6.31 2.16
N VAL A 89 22.69 7.12 1.11
CA VAL A 89 22.33 6.74 -0.26
C VAL A 89 23.55 6.86 -1.16
N ASP A 90 23.89 5.76 -1.83
CA ASP A 90 24.99 5.64 -2.78
C ASP A 90 24.47 5.33 -4.21
N GLY A 91 25.39 5.15 -5.16
CA GLY A 91 25.06 4.87 -6.56
C GLY A 91 24.16 3.64 -6.75
N PRO A 92 24.55 2.45 -6.28
CA PRO A 92 23.71 1.25 -6.31
C PRO A 92 22.32 1.46 -5.72
N ARG A 93 22.21 2.17 -4.59
CA ARG A 93 20.91 2.43 -3.96
C ARG A 93 20.04 3.40 -4.75
N ILE A 94 20.62 4.38 -5.43
CA ILE A 94 19.89 5.25 -6.37
C ILE A 94 19.30 4.39 -7.50
N VAL A 95 20.10 3.47 -8.07
CA VAL A 95 19.63 2.56 -9.13
C VAL A 95 18.52 1.66 -8.61
N ALA A 96 18.68 1.08 -7.42
CA ALA A 96 17.68 0.22 -6.82
C ALA A 96 16.35 0.98 -6.58
N ALA A 97 16.42 2.18 -5.99
CA ALA A 97 15.25 3.01 -5.70
C ALA A 97 14.55 3.50 -6.98
N ALA A 98 15.28 4.11 -7.91
CA ALA A 98 14.71 4.66 -9.13
C ALA A 98 14.14 3.56 -10.04
N GLY A 99 14.91 2.48 -10.24
CA GLY A 99 14.51 1.37 -11.09
C GLY A 99 13.30 0.62 -10.56
N SER A 100 13.28 0.29 -9.26
CA SER A 100 12.14 -0.40 -8.65
C SER A 100 10.85 0.42 -8.70
N VAL A 101 10.91 1.73 -8.42
CA VAL A 101 9.74 2.62 -8.48
C VAL A 101 9.24 2.80 -9.91
N ALA A 102 10.14 2.95 -10.88
CA ALA A 102 9.78 3.03 -12.30
C ALA A 102 9.06 1.75 -12.76
N VAL A 103 9.62 0.58 -12.43
CA VAL A 103 9.00 -0.72 -12.76
C VAL A 103 7.66 -0.90 -12.05
N THR A 104 7.59 -0.59 -10.75
CA THR A 104 6.32 -0.64 -10.00
C THR A 104 5.26 0.20 -10.69
N THR A 105 5.60 1.45 -11.02
CA THR A 105 4.67 2.38 -11.66
C THR A 105 4.20 1.87 -13.02
N ALA A 106 5.13 1.43 -13.88
CA ALA A 106 4.81 0.90 -15.20
C ALA A 106 3.89 -0.33 -15.10
N VAL A 107 4.22 -1.28 -14.23
CA VAL A 107 3.42 -2.50 -14.04
C VAL A 107 2.02 -2.18 -13.52
N LEU A 108 1.89 -1.27 -12.55
CA LEU A 108 0.57 -0.91 -12.01
C LEU A 108 -0.32 -0.18 -13.02
N VAL A 109 0.26 0.65 -13.88
CA VAL A 109 -0.45 1.26 -15.01
C VAL A 109 -0.94 0.17 -15.97
N LEU A 110 -0.08 -0.79 -16.35
CA LEU A 110 -0.45 -1.89 -17.24
C LEU A 110 -1.54 -2.79 -16.65
N LEU A 111 -1.48 -3.08 -15.35
CA LEU A 111 -2.46 -3.91 -14.64
C LEU A 111 -3.77 -3.17 -14.29
N LYS A 112 -3.85 -1.86 -14.59
CA LYS A 112 -4.96 -0.97 -14.18
C LYS A 112 -5.25 -1.07 -12.68
N ALA A 113 -4.18 -1.14 -11.90
CA ALA A 113 -4.19 -1.37 -10.46
C ALA A 113 -3.39 -0.30 -9.73
N SER A 114 -3.39 0.93 -10.26
CA SER A 114 -2.68 2.06 -9.66
C SER A 114 -3.07 2.23 -8.19
N HIS A 115 -2.06 2.15 -7.33
CA HIS A 115 -2.20 2.38 -5.90
C HIS A 115 -0.99 3.20 -5.44
N PRO A 116 -1.06 4.54 -5.49
CA PRO A 116 0.09 5.39 -5.17
C PRO A 116 0.83 5.07 -3.86
N PRO A 117 0.15 4.66 -2.76
CA PRO A 117 0.84 4.24 -1.53
C PRO A 117 1.83 3.08 -1.73
N ALA A 118 1.63 2.23 -2.75
CA ALA A 118 2.56 1.15 -3.07
C ALA A 118 3.94 1.67 -3.49
N GLY A 119 4.04 2.87 -4.09
CA GLY A 119 5.34 3.47 -4.43
C GLY A 119 6.23 3.70 -3.19
N ALA A 120 5.62 4.05 -2.04
CA ALA A 120 6.35 4.14 -0.79
C ALA A 120 6.78 2.76 -0.27
N THR A 121 5.99 1.71 -0.46
CA THR A 121 6.42 0.33 -0.16
C THR A 121 7.61 -0.09 -1.01
N THR A 122 7.60 0.24 -2.29
CA THR A 122 8.73 -0.04 -3.18
C THR A 122 10.01 0.58 -2.64
N LEU A 123 9.95 1.86 -2.23
CA LEU A 123 11.09 2.56 -1.63
C LEU A 123 11.51 1.96 -0.28
N ILE A 124 10.56 1.58 0.58
CA ILE A 124 10.87 0.93 1.87
C ILE A 124 11.72 -0.33 1.65
N VAL A 125 11.40 -1.12 0.63
CA VAL A 125 12.15 -2.34 0.31
C VAL A 125 13.48 -2.01 -0.38
N SER A 126 13.50 -1.18 -1.42
CA SER A 126 14.74 -0.87 -2.17
C SER A 126 15.74 0.00 -1.39
N LEU A 127 15.29 0.70 -0.35
CA LEU A 127 16.15 1.39 0.63
C LEU A 127 16.55 0.49 1.81
N GLY A 128 16.17 -0.79 1.81
CA GLY A 128 16.63 -1.80 2.76
C GLY A 128 15.96 -1.76 4.14
N LEU A 129 14.84 -1.05 4.31
CA LEU A 129 14.11 -1.02 5.59
C LEU A 129 13.37 -2.33 5.85
N LEU A 130 12.82 -2.96 4.80
CA LEU A 130 12.25 -4.30 4.82
C LEU A 130 12.95 -5.11 3.73
N ARG A 131 14.00 -5.83 4.09
CA ARG A 131 14.94 -6.45 3.14
C ARG A 131 14.94 -7.97 3.15
N THR A 132 14.31 -8.61 4.14
CA THR A 132 14.27 -10.09 4.20
C THR A 132 12.97 -10.65 3.65
N PRO A 133 12.96 -11.84 3.03
CA PRO A 133 11.72 -12.47 2.54
C PRO A 133 10.64 -12.60 3.61
N ALA A 134 11.03 -12.88 4.86
CA ALA A 134 10.09 -12.93 5.99
C ALA A 134 9.45 -11.57 6.26
N GLN A 135 10.23 -10.48 6.26
CA GLN A 135 9.71 -9.12 6.42
C GLN A 135 8.74 -8.74 5.29
N LEU A 136 9.01 -9.16 4.05
CA LEU A 136 8.11 -8.93 2.91
C LEU A 136 6.77 -9.66 3.09
N LEU A 137 6.79 -10.91 3.56
CA LEU A 137 5.57 -11.67 3.85
C LEU A 137 4.75 -11.03 4.98
N ILE A 138 5.43 -10.54 6.03
CA ILE A 138 4.79 -9.80 7.12
C ILE A 138 4.17 -8.50 6.59
N ALA A 139 4.89 -7.76 5.74
CA ALA A 139 4.39 -6.53 5.13
C ALA A 139 3.16 -6.81 4.25
N ALA A 140 3.18 -7.88 3.45
CA ALA A 140 2.02 -8.32 2.67
C ALA A 140 0.82 -8.67 3.58
N GLY A 141 1.06 -9.39 4.68
CA GLY A 141 0.05 -9.68 5.70
C GLY A 141 -0.54 -8.42 6.32
N ALA A 142 0.28 -7.43 6.63
CA ALA A 142 -0.16 -6.15 7.17
C ALA A 142 -1.00 -5.34 6.18
N VAL A 143 -0.65 -5.36 4.88
CA VAL A 143 -1.49 -4.76 3.82
C VAL A 143 -2.85 -5.44 3.77
N VAL A 144 -2.90 -6.78 3.80
CA VAL A 144 -4.17 -7.53 3.86
C VAL A 144 -4.98 -7.12 5.09
N LEU A 145 -4.35 -7.09 6.27
CA LEU A 145 -4.98 -6.73 7.54
C LEU A 145 -5.64 -5.35 7.48
N VAL A 146 -4.89 -4.30 7.12
CA VAL A 146 -5.45 -2.93 7.08
C VAL A 146 -6.51 -2.77 5.99
N THR A 147 -6.37 -3.48 4.88
CA THR A 147 -7.37 -3.48 3.80
C THR A 147 -8.68 -4.08 4.30
N VAL A 148 -8.63 -5.21 5.00
CA VAL A 148 -9.81 -5.85 5.59
C VAL A 148 -10.45 -4.95 6.66
N VAL A 149 -9.65 -4.37 7.56
CA VAL A 149 -10.15 -3.47 8.61
C VAL A 149 -10.89 -2.27 7.99
N ASN A 150 -10.28 -1.58 7.03
CA ASN A 150 -10.91 -0.41 6.39
C ASN A 150 -12.12 -0.79 5.53
N TRP A 151 -12.06 -1.93 4.85
CA TRP A 151 -13.19 -2.43 4.08
C TRP A 151 -14.40 -2.73 4.98
N LEU A 152 -14.19 -3.39 6.12
CA LEU A 152 -15.23 -3.64 7.12
C LEU A 152 -15.74 -2.32 7.73
N TYR A 153 -14.83 -1.41 8.06
CA TYR A 153 -15.19 -0.08 8.58
C TYR A 153 -16.08 0.70 7.60
N GLY A 154 -15.74 0.71 6.31
CA GLY A 154 -16.54 1.34 5.26
C GLY A 154 -17.93 0.71 5.13
N ARG A 155 -18.04 -0.62 5.28
CA ARG A 155 -19.32 -1.34 5.28
C ARG A 155 -20.23 -0.91 6.43
N VAL A 156 -19.72 -0.86 7.65
CA VAL A 156 -20.52 -0.46 8.83
C VAL A 156 -20.83 1.04 8.87
N SER A 157 -20.00 1.86 8.22
CA SER A 157 -20.17 3.31 8.15
C SER A 157 -21.00 3.78 6.94
N ALA A 158 -21.61 2.86 6.20
CA ALA A 158 -22.36 3.12 4.96
C ALA A 158 -21.56 3.89 3.89
N ARG A 159 -20.24 3.67 3.84
CA ARG A 159 -19.29 4.17 2.84
C ARG A 159 -18.44 3.01 2.29
N PRO A 160 -19.07 2.04 1.61
CA PRO A 160 -18.39 0.80 1.25
C PRO A 160 -17.34 1.04 0.18
N MET A 161 -16.14 0.49 0.42
CA MET A 161 -15.09 0.43 -0.60
C MET A 161 -15.40 -0.73 -1.57
N PRO A 162 -15.50 -0.47 -2.89
CA PRO A 162 -15.85 -1.52 -3.84
C PRO A 162 -14.68 -2.51 -3.96
N VAL A 163 -14.98 -3.80 -3.89
CA VAL A 163 -13.97 -4.89 -3.88
C VAL A 163 -13.17 -4.90 -5.19
N TRP A 164 -13.82 -4.48 -6.27
CA TRP A 164 -13.25 -4.30 -7.61
C TRP A 164 -13.47 -2.86 -8.06
N ALA A 165 -12.59 -2.32 -8.91
CA ALA A 165 -12.73 -0.96 -9.42
C ALA A 165 -14.16 -0.71 -9.93
N ALA A 166 -14.80 0.36 -9.44
CA ALA A 166 -16.04 0.83 -10.02
C ALA A 166 -15.81 1.09 -11.51
N SER A 167 -16.72 0.64 -12.38
CA SER A 167 -16.61 0.88 -13.82
C SER A 167 -16.47 2.38 -14.06
N ASP A 168 -15.43 2.76 -14.81
CA ASP A 168 -15.22 4.14 -15.23
C ASP A 168 -16.51 4.65 -15.92
N PRO A 169 -17.14 5.75 -15.47
CA PRO A 169 -18.33 6.31 -16.11
C PRO A 169 -18.15 6.54 -17.62
N SER A 170 -16.92 6.80 -18.06
CA SER A 170 -16.55 6.95 -19.48
C SER A 170 -16.82 5.68 -20.31
N SER A 171 -16.77 4.50 -19.69
CA SER A 171 -16.99 3.20 -20.34
C SER A 171 -18.47 2.85 -20.57
N ARG A 172 -19.40 3.65 -20.03
CA ARG A 172 -20.85 3.55 -20.30
C ARG A 172 -21.30 4.40 -21.48
N GLY A 173 -20.62 5.52 -21.77
CA GLY A 173 -20.94 6.39 -22.91
C GLY A 173 -20.59 5.76 -24.26
N ALA A 174 -19.52 4.97 -24.33
CA ALA A 174 -19.04 4.35 -25.56
C ALA A 174 -19.77 3.06 -25.99
N ARG A 175 -20.71 2.54 -25.18
CA ARG A 175 -21.49 1.33 -25.50
C ARG A 175 -22.89 1.61 -26.06
N ASN A 176 -23.30 2.88 -26.06
CA ASN A 176 -24.65 3.30 -26.45
C ASN A 176 -24.66 4.24 -27.67
N GLY A 177 -23.56 4.31 -28.42
CA GLY A 177 -23.44 5.01 -29.70
C GLY A 177 -22.88 4.08 -30.76
#